data_AF-A0A919HQF0-F1
#
_entry.id   AF-A0A919HQF0-F1
#
_cell.length_a   1.000
_cell.length_b   1.000
_cell.length_c   1.000
_cell.angle_alpha   90.00
_cell.angle_beta   90.00
_cell.angle_gamma   90.00
#
_symmetry.space_group_name_H-M   'P 1'
#
loop_
_entity.id
_entity.type
_entity.pdbx_description
1 polymer ?
#
loop_
_entity_poly.entity_id
_entity_poly.type
_entity_poly.pdbx_seq_one_letter_code
_entity_poly.pdbx_strand_id
1 'polypeptide(L)' 'MKYIAISQPGGPEVLQIREGEIPTIGEHEVLIEVKAAGVNRPDILQRRSVSHA' A
#
# COMPACT_ATOMS: atom_id res chain seq x y z
N MET A 1 4.57 2.71 -12.01
CA MET A 1 5.03 3.08 -10.65
C MET A 1 5.31 1.82 -9.83
N LYS A 2 6.26 1.87 -8.91
CA LYS A 2 6.57 0.76 -7.98
C LYS A 2 5.77 0.92 -6.70
N TYR A 3 5.22 -0.17 -6.17
CA TYR A 3 4.47 -0.16 -4.92
C TYR A 3 4.70 -1.45 -4.12
N ILE A 4 4.37 -1.41 -2.83
CA ILE A 4 4.36 -2.59 -1.97
C ILE A 4 2.97 -3.22 -1.98
N ALA A 5 2.89 -4.46 -2.42
CA ALA A 5 1.69 -5.28 -2.40
C ALA A 5 1.73 -6.28 -1.25
N ILE A 6 0.58 -6.52 -0.63
CA ILE A 6 0.36 -7.65 0.29
C ILE A 6 -0.17 -8.80 -0.57
N SER A 7 0.60 -9.87 -0.75
CA SER A 7 0.21 -10.99 -1.60
C SER A 7 -0.92 -11.84 -0.99
N GLN A 8 -0.93 -11.94 0.33
CA GLN A 8 -1.92 -12.63 1.16
C GLN A 8 -1.79 -12.14 2.61
N PRO A 9 -2.80 -12.36 3.49
CA PRO A 9 -2.68 -12.04 4.91
C PRO A 9 -1.49 -12.80 5.55
N GLY A 10 -0.64 -12.12 6.31
CA GLY A 10 0.50 -12.80 6.94
C GLY A 10 1.55 -11.96 7.67
N GLY A 11 2.71 -12.58 7.89
CA GLY A 11 3.92 -11.94 8.41
C GLY A 11 4.58 -11.02 7.37
N PRO A 12 5.73 -10.42 7.68
CA PRO A 12 6.41 -9.48 6.76
C PRO A 12 6.77 -10.07 5.39
N GLU A 13 6.94 -11.39 5.29
CA GLU A 13 7.28 -12.14 4.08
C GLU A 13 6.28 -12.00 2.93
N VAL A 14 5.05 -11.56 3.23
CA VAL A 14 4.00 -11.35 2.21
C VAL A 14 4.11 -10.00 1.49
N LEU A 15 5.00 -9.11 1.95
CA LEU A 15 5.21 -7.79 1.34
C LEU A 15 6.11 -7.93 0.11
N GLN A 16 5.60 -7.56 -1.05
CA GLN A 16 6.29 -7.69 -2.34
C GLN A 16 6.32 -6.36 -3.08
N ILE A 17 7.49 -6.00 -3.64
CA ILE A 17 7.57 -4.91 -4.61
C ILE A 17 6.89 -5.38 -5.90
N ARG A 18 5.97 -4.56 -6.42
CA ARG A 18 5.33 -4.76 -7.72
C ARG A 18 5.41 -3.49 -8.55
N GLU A 19 5.22 -3.67 -9.84
CA GLU A 19 5.09 -2.59 -10.82
C GLU A 19 3.65 -2.51 -11.31
N GLY A 20 3.14 -1.30 -11.46
CA GLY A 20 1.80 -1.03 -11.99
C GLY A 20 1.78 0.26 -12.80
N GLU A 21 0.65 0.56 -13.41
CA GLU A 21 0.44 1.81 -14.15
C GLU A 21 0.41 3.03 -13.19
N ILE A 22 0.60 4.22 -13.75
CA ILE A 22 0.40 5.46 -13.00
C ILE A 22 -1.13 5.71 -12.93
N PRO A 23 -1.70 5.96 -11.73
CA PRO A 23 -3.14 6.20 -11.60
C PRO A 23 -3.60 7.42 -12.41
N THR A 24 -4.81 7.33 -12.98
CA THR A 24 -5.56 8.48 -13.48
C THR A 24 -6.35 9.12 -12.34
N ILE A 25 -6.57 10.44 -12.41
CA ILE A 25 -7.26 11.22 -11.38
C ILE A 25 -8.62 11.75 -11.86
N GLY A 26 -9.56 11.91 -10.94
CA GLY A 26 -10.84 12.59 -11.16
C GLY A 26 -10.77 14.12 -10.98
N GLU A 27 -11.92 14.79 -11.10
CA GLU A 27 -12.04 16.26 -11.09
C GLU A 27 -11.57 16.93 -9.79
N HIS A 28 -11.57 16.22 -8.67
CA HIS A 28 -11.24 16.77 -7.34
C HIS A 28 -10.10 16.01 -6.64
N GLU A 29 -9.27 15.33 -7.42
CA GLU A 29 -8.13 14.56 -6.92
C GLU A 29 -6.82 15.18 -7.38
N VAL A 30 -5.74 14.85 -6.68
CA VAL A 30 -4.38 15.24 -7.07
C VAL A 30 -3.51 13.99 -7.15
N LEU A 31 -2.63 13.95 -8.15
CA LEU A 31 -1.63 12.90 -8.27
C LEU A 31 -0.34 13.34 -7.56
N ILE A 32 0.09 12.56 -6.57
CA ILE A 32 1.30 12.86 -5.78
C ILE A 32 2.43 11.94 -6.20
N GLU A 33 3.58 12.52 -6.56
CA GLU A 33 4.81 11.77 -6.71
C GLU A 33 5.43 11.52 -5.33
N VAL A 34 5.26 10.29 -4.82
CA VAL A 34 5.73 9.91 -3.48
C VAL A 34 7.27 9.87 -3.44
N LYS A 35 7.87 10.79 -2.66
CA LYS A 35 9.33 10.79 -2.38
C LYS A 35 9.70 10.05 -1.10
N ALA A 36 8.77 9.93 -0.15
CA ALA A 36 8.92 9.19 1.10
C ALA A 36 7.57 8.70 1.61
N ALA A 37 7.56 7.60 2.36
CA ALA A 37 6.38 7.06 3.02
C ALA A 37 6.69 6.77 4.50
N GLY A 38 5.77 7.13 5.39
CA GLY A 38 5.83 6.77 6.81
C GLY A 38 5.30 5.34 7.02
N VAL A 39 5.94 4.60 7.92
CA VAL A 39 5.48 3.26 8.35
C VAL A 39 4.84 3.40 9.73
N ASN A 40 3.63 2.87 9.89
CA ASN A 40 2.81 3.04 11.08
C ASN A 40 2.30 1.69 11.62
N ARG A 41 1.84 1.66 12.88
CA ARG A 41 1.27 0.45 13.49
C ARG A 41 0.08 -0.15 12.71
N PRO A 42 -0.86 0.65 12.13
CA PRO A 42 -1.95 0.10 11.33
C PRO A 42 -1.50 -0.72 10.12
N ASP A 43 -0.33 -0.46 9.55
CA ASP A 43 0.19 -1.22 8.40
C ASP A 43 0.39 -2.71 8.75
N ILE A 44 0.78 -2.99 10.00
CA ILE A 44 0.91 -4.37 10.52
C ILE A 44 -0.47 -5.03 10.60
N LEU A 45 -1.49 -4.29 11.05
CA LEU A 45 -2.86 -4.80 11.17
C LEU A 45 -3.45 -5.09 9.79
N GLN A 46 -3.28 -4.17 8.84
CA GLN A 46 -3.71 -4.31 7.45
C GLN A 46 -3.04 -5.53 6.78
N ARG A 47 -1.71 -5.69 6.93
CA ARG A 47 -0.98 -6.84 6.37
C ARG A 47 -1.44 -8.18 6.93
N ARG A 48 -1.82 -8.22 8.21
CA ARG A 48 -2.33 -9.44 8.87
C ARG A 48 -3.83 -9.68 8.63
N SER A 49 -4.52 -8.77 7.94
CA SER A 49 -5.98 -8.75 7.75
C SER A 49 -6.78 -8.80 9.05
N VAL A 50 -6.24 -8.20 10.12
CA VAL A 50 -7.00 -7.98 11.35
C VAL A 50 -7.83 -6.71 11.12
N SER A 51 -8.95 -6.85 10.42
CA SER A 51 -9.94 -5.76 10.33
C SER A 51 -10.53 -5.54 11.72
N HIS A 52 -10.62 -4.29 12.16
CA HIS A 52 -11.44 -3.94 13.31
C HIS A 52 -12.89 -4.33 12.98
N ALA A 53 -13.45 -5.24 13.78
CA ALA A 53 -14.89 -5.28 14.00
C ALA A 53 -15.29 -4.04 14.82
#